data_AF-A0AAE3FWP2-F1
#
_entry.id   AF-A0AAE3FWP2-F1
#
_cell.length_a   1.000
_cell.length_b   1.000
_cell.length_c   1.000
_cell.angle_alpha   90.00
_cell.angle_beta   90.00
_cell.angle_gamma   90.00
#
_symmetry.space_group_name_H-M   'P 1'
#
loop_
_entity.id
_entity.type
_entity.pdbx_description
1 polymer ?
#
loop_
_entity_poly.entity_id
_entity_poly.type
_entity_poly.pdbx_seq_one_letter_code
_entity_poly.pdbx_strand_id
1 'polypeptide(L)'
;MSIETSLRAGGRVLLDRTSDVFPVYLLATGLLLTAQVPILLALGAIAFILVQTGAVSALLTEIEAIDPDAFDPETFDPESPEAAAEAFPPGFEEALLNVFTPTVVALFFLGVIGSVLVVLLARGFTNAATLSAVYAALRGEDGVDAAVDGIVARWKSFVALSLIEVTLLLLTGIPIAFSLALIALGSPAIGAVSFLLSLFIGLVVVLTVLLGFAFAGQSIVVDDVGVLTGIRGSFSFIVRNPIGFGGYILVAIGMLVLTGTLSGIFGALGVSQLSALLSPLVFLPFMDTFKTSLYAERAHTPIETPPTGDRLKTIFSDGIRTMGGFIRSHPVAHIGAAALFAGGALFGWSLTAGAEIPFGEPEDVGAVFGAFPVGTFISISVNNWLVGAAAAFGGVVVGIPTVMSLLFNGAIVGIVYGVSDPIVFYALVAPHGIIELPAIFIACAAGFHLAGVTVGALRGTQDRYAVATALRLVYRVLIGLAIVFVIAGFVEAFLTPPIAEIILRIF
;
A
#
# COMPACT_ATOMS: atom_id res chain seq x y z
N MET A 1 27.84 22.24 -1.67
CA MET A 1 26.75 22.70 -2.58
C MET A 1 25.67 23.48 -1.80
N SER A 2 24.89 24.39 -2.42
CA SER A 2 23.84 25.16 -1.72
C SER A 2 22.51 24.40 -1.60
N ILE A 3 21.77 24.63 -0.50
CA ILE A 3 20.42 24.06 -0.27
C ILE A 3 19.47 24.42 -1.42
N GLU A 4 19.56 25.65 -1.93
CA GLU A 4 18.78 26.12 -3.09
C GLU A 4 19.01 25.26 -4.34
N THR A 5 20.25 24.87 -4.61
CA THR A 5 20.59 24.02 -5.76
C THR A 5 19.96 22.64 -5.60
N SER A 6 20.01 22.07 -4.40
CA SER A 6 19.41 20.77 -4.11
C SER A 6 17.88 20.81 -4.12
N LEU A 7 17.27 21.90 -3.66
CA LEU A 7 15.82 22.12 -3.76
C LEU A 7 15.36 22.19 -5.21
N ARG A 8 16.10 22.94 -6.05
CA ARG A 8 15.85 22.99 -7.49
C ARG A 8 16.02 21.63 -8.14
N ALA A 9 17.03 20.86 -7.75
CA ALA A 9 17.23 19.51 -8.26
C ALA A 9 16.04 18.60 -7.90
N GLY A 10 15.57 18.65 -6.64
CA GLY A 10 14.39 17.93 -6.17
C GLY A 10 13.15 18.19 -7.02
N GLY A 11 12.86 19.44 -7.37
CA GLY A 11 11.72 19.78 -8.23
C GLY A 11 11.94 19.48 -9.71
N ARG A 12 13.13 19.77 -10.24
CA ARG A 12 13.41 19.66 -11.68
C ARG A 12 13.49 18.22 -12.16
N VAL A 13 14.10 17.31 -11.39
CA VAL A 13 14.19 15.89 -11.78
C VAL A 13 12.79 15.28 -11.91
N LEU A 14 11.87 15.63 -11.01
CA LEU A 14 10.48 15.17 -11.07
C LEU A 14 9.75 15.65 -12.32
N LEU A 15 10.05 16.86 -12.78
CA LEU A 15 9.35 17.46 -13.92
C LEU A 15 9.99 17.06 -15.25
N ASP A 16 11.32 17.10 -15.31
CA ASP A 16 12.09 16.95 -16.55
C ASP A 16 12.42 15.47 -16.84
N ARG A 17 12.42 14.60 -15.84
CA ARG A 17 12.75 13.16 -15.96
C ARG A 17 11.67 12.22 -15.38
N THR A 18 10.40 12.53 -15.59
CA THR A 18 9.26 11.72 -15.10
C THR A 18 9.38 10.23 -15.49
N SER A 19 9.83 9.95 -16.72
CA SER A 19 9.97 8.57 -17.24
C SER A 19 11.09 7.76 -16.58
N ASP A 20 12.06 8.43 -15.97
CA ASP A 20 13.25 7.81 -15.38
C ASP A 20 13.00 7.50 -13.89
N VAL A 21 12.04 8.19 -13.28
CA VAL A 21 11.78 8.17 -11.84
C VAL A 21 10.45 7.50 -11.51
N PHE A 22 9.34 7.90 -12.12
CA PHE A 22 8.01 7.43 -11.72
C PHE A 22 7.81 5.91 -11.84
N PRO A 23 8.30 5.22 -12.89
CA PRO A 23 8.21 3.75 -12.93
C PRO A 23 8.86 3.08 -11.72
N VAL A 24 9.93 3.66 -11.19
CA VAL A 24 10.69 3.11 -10.06
C VAL A 24 9.97 3.33 -8.73
N TYR A 25 9.28 4.47 -8.56
CA TYR A 25 8.47 4.71 -7.37
C TYR A 25 7.16 3.92 -7.38
N LEU A 26 6.58 3.64 -8.56
CA LEU A 26 5.46 2.71 -8.67
C LEU A 26 5.91 1.25 -8.47
N LEU A 27 7.13 0.90 -8.91
CA LEU A 27 7.78 -0.37 -8.54
C LEU A 27 7.91 -0.53 -7.03
N ALA A 28 8.33 0.53 -6.33
CA ALA A 28 8.38 0.54 -4.86
C ALA A 28 7.03 0.25 -4.23
N THR A 29 5.94 0.83 -4.74
CA THR A 29 4.57 0.53 -4.28
C THR A 29 4.24 -0.95 -4.47
N GLY A 30 4.53 -1.52 -5.65
CA GLY A 30 4.31 -2.95 -5.92
C GLY A 30 5.14 -3.88 -5.02
N LEU A 31 6.41 -3.55 -4.78
CA LEU A 31 7.28 -4.30 -3.87
C LEU A 31 6.75 -4.28 -2.44
N LEU A 32 6.34 -3.11 -1.92
CA LEU A 32 5.82 -2.99 -0.57
C LEU A 32 4.49 -3.72 -0.37
N LEU A 33 3.61 -3.78 -1.39
CA LEU A 33 2.39 -4.58 -1.30
C LEU A 33 2.64 -6.08 -1.18
N THR A 34 3.80 -6.58 -1.61
CA THR A 34 4.18 -7.99 -1.39
C THR A 34 4.11 -8.36 0.09
N ALA A 35 4.33 -7.39 0.98
CA ALA A 35 4.21 -7.61 2.42
C ALA A 35 2.81 -8.00 2.88
N GLN A 36 1.76 -7.75 2.09
CA GLN A 36 0.40 -8.17 2.43
C GLN A 36 0.13 -9.65 2.11
N VAL A 37 0.94 -10.27 1.25
CA VAL A 37 0.69 -11.65 0.79
C VAL A 37 0.60 -12.65 1.95
N PRO A 38 1.52 -12.67 2.94
CA PRO A 38 1.46 -13.64 4.03
C PRO A 38 0.21 -13.50 4.90
N ILE A 39 -0.18 -12.26 5.24
CA ILE A 39 -1.39 -12.02 6.03
C ILE A 39 -2.66 -12.33 5.24
N LEU A 40 -2.73 -12.03 3.94
CA LEU A 40 -3.89 -12.38 3.12
C LEU A 40 -4.06 -13.90 2.99
N LEU A 41 -2.96 -14.66 2.86
CA LEU A 41 -3.01 -16.12 2.87
C LEU A 41 -3.48 -16.67 4.23
N ALA A 42 -2.99 -16.09 5.33
CA ALA A 42 -3.42 -16.46 6.67
C ALA A 42 -4.91 -16.18 6.88
N LEU A 43 -5.40 -14.99 6.50
CA LEU A 43 -6.81 -14.62 6.60
C LEU A 43 -7.71 -15.51 5.74
N GLY A 44 -7.29 -15.85 4.51
CA GLY A 44 -8.01 -16.80 3.67
C GLY A 44 -8.12 -18.19 4.29
N ALA A 45 -7.02 -18.69 4.89
CA ALA A 45 -7.03 -19.96 5.60
C ALA A 45 -7.90 -19.92 6.87
N ILE A 46 -7.84 -18.83 7.64
CA ILE A 46 -8.69 -18.61 8.82
C ILE A 46 -10.16 -18.60 8.41
N ALA A 47 -10.53 -17.80 7.41
CA ALA A 47 -11.91 -17.75 6.92
C ALA A 47 -12.41 -19.13 6.49
N PHE A 48 -11.59 -19.87 5.75
CA PHE A 48 -11.92 -21.25 5.35
C PHE A 48 -12.16 -22.15 6.56
N ILE A 49 -11.28 -22.13 7.57
CA ILE A 49 -11.43 -22.93 8.79
C ILE A 49 -12.72 -22.57 9.53
N LEU A 50 -12.97 -21.28 9.76
CA LEU A 50 -14.12 -20.81 10.52
C LEU A 50 -15.46 -21.15 9.86
N VAL A 51 -15.50 -21.13 8.52
CA VAL A 51 -16.67 -21.56 7.75
C VAL A 51 -16.85 -23.08 7.83
N GLN A 52 -15.78 -23.86 7.66
CA GLN A 52 -15.85 -25.32 7.71
C GLN A 52 -16.23 -25.86 9.10
N THR A 53 -15.86 -25.16 10.17
CA THR A 53 -16.23 -25.54 11.54
C THR A 53 -17.61 -25.04 11.96
N GLY A 54 -18.26 -24.19 11.15
CA GLY A 54 -19.51 -23.53 11.53
C GLY A 54 -19.36 -22.54 12.68
N ALA A 55 -18.13 -22.12 13.02
CA ALA A 55 -17.87 -21.21 14.14
C ALA A 55 -18.48 -19.82 13.90
N VAL A 56 -18.47 -19.34 12.65
CA VAL A 56 -19.10 -18.07 12.29
C VAL A 56 -20.61 -18.15 12.47
N SER A 57 -21.26 -19.19 11.93
CA SER A 57 -22.71 -19.35 12.05
C SER A 57 -23.14 -19.51 13.50
N ALA A 58 -22.40 -20.27 14.30
CA ALA A 58 -22.70 -20.42 15.73
C ALA A 58 -22.62 -19.09 16.47
N LEU A 59 -21.57 -18.29 16.22
CA LEU A 59 -21.44 -16.97 16.82
C LEU A 59 -22.54 -16.01 16.37
N LEU A 60 -22.90 -16.01 15.09
CA LEU A 60 -23.99 -15.17 14.59
C LEU A 60 -25.33 -15.51 15.25
N THR A 61 -25.66 -16.80 15.41
CA THR A 61 -26.87 -17.24 16.13
C THR A 61 -26.91 -16.70 17.56
N GLU A 62 -25.77 -16.74 18.28
CA GLU A 62 -25.70 -16.20 19.64
C GLU A 62 -25.79 -14.67 19.66
N ILE A 63 -25.25 -13.98 18.65
CA ILE A 63 -25.38 -12.51 18.52
C ILE A 63 -26.85 -12.12 18.25
N GLU A 64 -27.55 -12.84 17.37
CA GLU A 64 -28.96 -12.58 17.06
C GLU A 64 -29.89 -12.87 18.25
N ALA A 65 -29.45 -13.72 19.17
CA ALA A 65 -30.17 -14.02 20.40
C ALA A 65 -29.94 -13.00 21.53
N ILE A 66 -29.06 -12.00 21.34
CA ILE A 66 -28.86 -10.92 22.30
C ILE A 66 -30.15 -10.08 22.39
N ASP A 67 -30.65 -9.88 23.60
CA ASP A 67 -31.80 -9.01 23.85
C ASP A 67 -31.45 -7.57 23.41
N PRO A 68 -32.23 -6.95 22.52
CA PRO A 68 -32.01 -5.56 22.08
C PRO A 68 -31.88 -4.55 23.23
N ASP A 69 -32.54 -4.83 24.36
CA ASP A 69 -32.56 -3.95 25.53
C ASP A 69 -31.45 -4.31 26.56
N ALA A 70 -30.62 -5.34 26.30
CA ALA A 70 -29.58 -5.82 27.22
C ALA A 70 -28.56 -4.76 27.65
N PHE A 71 -28.37 -3.73 26.82
CA PHE A 71 -27.41 -2.64 27.04
C PHE A 71 -28.10 -1.27 27.20
N ASP A 72 -29.38 -1.25 27.60
CA ASP A 72 -30.08 0.00 27.89
C ASP A 72 -29.33 0.79 28.99
N PRO A 73 -28.86 2.03 28.71
CA PRO A 73 -28.12 2.85 29.66
C PRO A 73 -28.87 3.15 30.96
N GLU A 74 -30.20 3.03 30.99
CA GLU A 74 -31.00 3.27 32.19
C GLU A 74 -31.06 2.05 33.13
N THR A 75 -30.81 0.84 32.64
CA THR A 75 -30.99 -0.42 33.39
C THR A 75 -29.73 -1.26 33.50
N PHE A 76 -28.78 -1.11 32.57
CA PHE A 76 -27.51 -1.82 32.57
C PHE A 76 -26.51 -1.18 33.54
N ASP A 77 -26.02 -1.96 34.51
CA ASP A 77 -24.92 -1.56 35.40
C ASP A 77 -23.57 -2.05 34.84
N PRO A 78 -22.75 -1.17 34.23
CA PRO A 78 -21.46 -1.56 33.64
C PRO A 78 -20.39 -1.93 34.69
N GLU A 79 -20.60 -1.61 35.96
CA GLU A 79 -19.66 -1.95 37.03
C GLU A 79 -19.93 -3.34 37.65
N SER A 80 -21.05 -3.97 37.30
CA SER A 80 -21.42 -5.31 37.76
C SER A 80 -20.97 -6.40 36.77
N PRO A 81 -20.02 -7.28 37.16
CA PRO A 81 -19.60 -8.41 36.32
C PRO A 81 -20.74 -9.40 36.04
N GLU A 82 -21.72 -9.49 36.95
CA GLU A 82 -22.88 -10.37 36.83
C GLU A 82 -23.85 -9.83 35.79
N ALA A 83 -24.13 -8.52 35.80
CA ALA A 83 -24.98 -7.87 34.79
C ALA A 83 -24.37 -7.95 33.39
N ALA A 84 -23.04 -7.80 33.28
CA ALA A 84 -22.32 -7.95 32.02
C ALA A 84 -22.37 -9.39 31.48
N ALA A 85 -22.36 -10.40 32.35
CA ALA A 85 -22.47 -11.80 31.96
C ALA A 85 -23.91 -12.19 31.55
N GLU A 86 -24.92 -11.65 32.24
CA GLU A 86 -26.35 -11.87 31.92
C GLU A 86 -26.78 -11.19 30.63
N ALA A 87 -26.08 -10.14 30.19
CA ALA A 87 -26.35 -9.44 28.93
C ALA A 87 -26.09 -10.28 27.67
N PHE A 88 -25.38 -11.42 27.80
CA PHE A 88 -25.08 -12.32 26.70
C PHE A 88 -25.72 -13.70 26.89
N PRO A 89 -26.16 -14.35 25.80
CA PRO A 89 -26.63 -15.73 25.85
C PRO A 89 -25.57 -16.70 26.41
N PRO A 90 -25.98 -17.79 27.10
CA PRO A 90 -25.04 -18.73 27.72
C PRO A 90 -24.05 -19.40 26.75
N GLY A 91 -24.41 -19.52 25.46
CA GLY A 91 -23.56 -20.10 24.41
C GLY A 91 -22.56 -19.11 23.80
N PHE A 92 -22.72 -17.81 24.08
CA PHE A 92 -21.94 -16.75 23.44
C PHE A 92 -20.43 -16.87 23.72
N GLU A 93 -20.03 -17.15 24.96
CA GLU A 93 -18.61 -17.30 25.32
C GLU A 93 -17.97 -18.48 24.57
N GLU A 94 -18.65 -19.63 24.53
CA GLU A 94 -18.16 -20.82 23.82
C GLU A 94 -18.07 -20.56 22.30
N ALA A 95 -19.10 -19.95 21.72
CA ALA A 95 -19.12 -19.59 20.30
C ALA A 95 -18.00 -18.59 19.96
N LEU A 96 -17.74 -17.62 20.84
CA LEU A 96 -16.64 -16.66 20.70
C LEU A 96 -15.27 -17.36 20.76
N LEU A 97 -15.06 -18.24 21.74
CA LEU A 97 -13.80 -18.99 21.87
C LEU A 97 -13.55 -19.92 20.67
N ASN A 98 -14.61 -20.46 20.07
CA ASN A 98 -14.53 -21.27 18.85
C ASN A 98 -14.07 -20.47 17.62
N VAL A 99 -14.17 -19.14 17.62
CA VAL A 99 -13.56 -18.28 16.60
C VAL A 99 -12.06 -18.08 16.86
N PHE A 100 -11.63 -18.06 18.12
CA PHE A 100 -10.24 -17.82 18.52
C PHE A 100 -9.48 -19.11 18.91
N THR A 101 -9.69 -20.19 18.16
CA THR A 101 -8.94 -21.43 18.38
C THR A 101 -7.42 -21.21 18.30
N PRO A 102 -6.60 -22.02 18.99
CA PRO A 102 -5.14 -21.92 18.91
C PRO A 102 -4.60 -21.92 17.47
N THR A 103 -5.25 -22.64 16.56
CA THR A 103 -4.89 -22.68 15.13
C THR A 103 -5.16 -21.34 14.44
N VAL A 104 -6.32 -20.71 14.67
CA VAL A 104 -6.65 -19.40 14.10
C VAL A 104 -5.67 -18.34 14.60
N VAL A 105 -5.41 -18.32 15.90
CA VAL A 105 -4.45 -17.41 16.53
C VAL A 105 -3.05 -17.63 15.95
N ALA A 106 -2.59 -18.87 15.84
CA ALA A 106 -1.28 -19.19 15.27
C ALA A 106 -1.17 -18.75 13.80
N LEU A 107 -2.17 -19.01 12.97
CA LEU A 107 -2.19 -18.58 11.57
C LEU A 107 -2.12 -17.06 11.45
N PHE A 108 -2.87 -16.33 12.28
CA PHE A 108 -2.83 -14.86 12.29
C PHE A 108 -1.43 -14.34 12.62
N PHE A 109 -0.82 -14.82 13.71
CA PHE A 109 0.53 -14.40 14.09
C PHE A 109 1.59 -14.79 13.05
N LEU A 110 1.49 -15.99 12.45
CA LEU A 110 2.37 -16.40 11.36
C LEU A 110 2.23 -15.48 10.14
N GLY A 111 1.00 -15.09 9.79
CA GLY A 111 0.71 -14.11 8.74
C GLY A 111 1.33 -12.75 9.03
N VAL A 112 1.19 -12.25 10.27
CA VAL A 112 1.79 -10.98 10.71
C VAL A 112 3.32 -11.05 10.67
N ILE A 113 3.93 -12.08 11.24
CA ILE A 113 5.40 -12.26 11.25
C ILE A 113 5.92 -12.37 9.82
N GLY A 114 5.27 -13.18 8.97
CA GLY A 114 5.62 -13.30 7.56
C GLY A 114 5.55 -11.94 6.83
N SER A 115 4.51 -11.16 7.09
CA SER A 115 4.33 -9.82 6.51
C SER A 115 5.44 -8.86 6.95
N VAL A 116 5.86 -8.91 8.22
CA VAL A 116 6.99 -8.13 8.73
C VAL A 116 8.30 -8.53 8.05
N LEU A 117 8.57 -9.83 7.88
CA LEU A 117 9.79 -10.27 7.19
C LEU A 117 9.82 -9.83 5.73
N VAL A 118 8.68 -9.94 5.03
CA VAL A 118 8.57 -9.51 3.64
C VAL A 118 8.69 -7.99 3.51
N VAL A 119 8.12 -7.20 4.42
CA VAL A 119 8.24 -5.73 4.35
C VAL A 119 9.68 -5.27 4.54
N LEU A 120 10.48 -5.94 5.37
CA LEU A 120 11.89 -5.63 5.55
C LEU A 120 12.69 -5.88 4.27
N LEU A 121 12.44 -6.98 3.58
CA LEU A 121 13.04 -7.27 2.29
C LEU A 121 12.60 -6.27 1.23
N ALA A 122 11.29 -6.02 1.13
CA ALA A 122 10.70 -5.11 0.16
C ALA A 122 11.23 -3.67 0.31
N ARG A 123 11.41 -3.18 1.55
CA ARG A 123 12.07 -1.90 1.85
C ARG A 123 13.50 -1.87 1.35
N GLY A 124 14.24 -2.97 1.55
CA GLY A 124 15.61 -3.11 1.06
C GLY A 124 15.71 -2.96 -0.46
N PHE A 125 14.86 -3.69 -1.19
CA PHE A 125 14.78 -3.60 -2.66
C PHE A 125 14.32 -2.23 -3.13
N THR A 126 13.30 -1.67 -2.49
CA THR A 126 12.75 -0.34 -2.80
C THR A 126 13.82 0.73 -2.71
N ASN A 127 14.52 0.82 -1.57
CA ASN A 127 15.54 1.85 -1.36
C ASN A 127 16.73 1.68 -2.31
N ALA A 128 17.11 0.44 -2.62
CA ALA A 128 18.15 0.16 -3.61
C ALA A 128 17.78 0.68 -5.00
N ALA A 129 16.53 0.45 -5.41
CA ALA A 129 16.00 0.91 -6.70
C ALA A 129 15.85 2.44 -6.75
N THR A 130 15.10 3.03 -5.82
CA THR A 130 14.75 4.46 -5.86
C THR A 130 15.97 5.36 -5.75
N LEU A 131 16.89 5.07 -4.83
CA LEU A 131 18.08 5.90 -4.64
C LEU A 131 19.07 5.76 -5.80
N SER A 132 19.19 4.56 -6.38
CA SER A 132 20.04 4.36 -7.57
C SER A 132 19.46 5.07 -8.79
N ALA A 133 18.13 5.03 -8.97
CA ALA A 133 17.43 5.73 -10.04
C ALA A 133 17.59 7.25 -9.95
N VAL A 134 17.34 7.81 -8.76
CA VAL A 134 17.48 9.25 -8.50
C VAL A 134 18.92 9.71 -8.70
N TYR A 135 19.91 8.95 -8.23
CA TYR A 135 21.31 9.31 -8.43
C TYR A 135 21.71 9.28 -9.91
N ALA A 136 21.24 8.29 -10.68
CA ALA A 136 21.45 8.25 -12.13
C ALA A 136 20.75 9.43 -12.84
N ALA A 137 19.50 9.72 -12.49
CA ALA A 137 18.75 10.85 -13.06
C ALA A 137 19.45 12.19 -12.81
N LEU A 138 20.03 12.40 -11.62
CA LEU A 138 20.85 13.57 -11.31
C LEU A 138 22.10 13.67 -12.21
N ARG A 139 22.68 12.54 -12.61
CA ARG A 139 23.83 12.46 -13.53
C ARG A 139 23.44 12.59 -15.00
N GLY A 140 22.14 12.56 -15.28
CA GLY A 140 21.58 12.59 -16.62
C GLY A 140 21.52 11.22 -17.31
N GLU A 141 21.73 10.16 -16.53
CA GLU A 141 21.68 8.76 -16.96
C GLU A 141 20.26 8.19 -16.81
N ASP A 142 20.02 6.99 -17.35
CA ASP A 142 18.73 6.33 -17.26
C ASP A 142 18.45 5.79 -15.85
N GLY A 143 17.39 6.33 -15.22
CA GLY A 143 17.01 5.98 -13.86
C GLY A 143 16.43 4.57 -13.71
N VAL A 144 15.72 4.04 -14.71
CA VAL A 144 15.09 2.71 -14.63
C VAL A 144 16.14 1.62 -14.75
N ASP A 145 17.10 1.78 -15.65
CA ASP A 145 18.23 0.85 -15.78
C ASP A 145 19.08 0.84 -14.50
N ALA A 146 19.37 2.03 -13.95
CA ALA A 146 20.09 2.17 -12.70
C ALA A 146 19.32 1.58 -11.49
N ALA A 147 17.98 1.59 -11.51
CA ALA A 147 17.17 0.96 -10.48
C ALA A 147 17.37 -0.56 -10.45
N VAL A 148 17.36 -1.20 -11.63
CA VAL A 148 17.61 -2.64 -11.77
C VAL A 148 19.02 -3.00 -11.33
N ASP A 149 20.02 -2.21 -11.75
CA ASP A 149 21.41 -2.41 -11.33
C ASP A 149 21.58 -2.22 -9.82
N GLY A 150 20.91 -1.22 -9.25
CA GLY A 150 20.87 -0.93 -7.82
C GLY A 150 20.30 -2.08 -7.00
N ILE A 151 19.16 -2.63 -7.43
CA ILE A 151 18.55 -3.81 -6.80
C ILE A 151 19.55 -4.96 -6.73
N VAL A 152 20.19 -5.30 -7.86
CA VAL A 152 21.11 -6.45 -7.90
C VAL A 152 22.35 -6.21 -7.04
N ALA A 153 22.94 -5.02 -7.13
CA ALA A 153 24.21 -4.72 -6.48
C ALA A 153 24.08 -4.44 -4.98
N ARG A 154 22.98 -3.81 -4.53
CA ARG A 154 22.93 -3.15 -3.21
C ARG A 154 21.80 -3.62 -2.28
N TRP A 155 20.92 -4.53 -2.71
CA TRP A 155 19.78 -4.97 -1.87
C TRP A 155 20.20 -5.45 -0.49
N LYS A 156 21.32 -6.19 -0.36
CA LYS A 156 21.82 -6.69 0.93
C LYS A 156 22.18 -5.57 1.90
N SER A 157 22.84 -4.52 1.41
CA SER A 157 23.20 -3.36 2.22
C SER A 157 21.94 -2.65 2.74
N PHE A 158 20.91 -2.52 1.90
CA PHE A 158 19.67 -1.88 2.30
C PHE A 158 18.80 -2.74 3.22
N VAL A 159 18.73 -4.06 3.00
CA VAL A 159 18.08 -4.98 3.94
C VAL A 159 18.79 -4.95 5.29
N ALA A 160 20.13 -4.98 5.31
CA ALA A 160 20.89 -4.85 6.54
C ALA A 160 20.65 -3.50 7.24
N LEU A 161 20.55 -2.41 6.48
CA LEU A 161 20.21 -1.08 7.03
C LEU A 161 18.84 -1.11 7.70
N SER A 162 17.80 -1.60 7.01
CA SER A 162 16.45 -1.71 7.58
C SER A 162 16.39 -2.63 8.80
N LEU A 163 17.14 -3.73 8.81
CA LEU A 163 17.24 -4.61 9.98
C LEU A 163 17.88 -3.91 11.17
N ILE A 164 18.97 -3.16 10.96
CA ILE A 164 19.62 -2.39 12.03
C ILE A 164 18.66 -1.33 12.58
N GLU A 165 18.01 -0.56 11.72
CA GLU A 165 17.04 0.47 12.10
C GLU A 165 15.91 -0.13 12.95
N VAL A 166 15.26 -1.18 12.45
CA VAL A 166 14.14 -1.83 13.13
C VAL A 166 14.59 -2.48 14.44
N THR A 167 15.75 -3.11 14.46
CA THR A 167 16.30 -3.70 15.70
C THR A 167 16.54 -2.62 16.75
N LEU A 168 17.19 -1.51 16.39
CA LEU A 168 17.42 -0.40 17.33
C LEU A 168 16.13 0.19 17.87
N LEU A 169 15.10 0.33 17.02
CA LEU A 169 13.79 0.82 17.42
C LEU A 169 13.05 -0.20 18.31
N LEU A 170 13.11 -1.50 18.02
CA LEU A 170 12.49 -2.53 18.86
C LEU A 170 13.15 -2.62 20.24
N LEU A 171 14.47 -2.44 20.30
CA LEU A 171 15.21 -2.43 21.57
C LEU A 171 14.75 -1.30 22.51
N THR A 172 14.16 -0.21 22.01
CA THR A 172 13.60 0.83 22.89
C THR A 172 12.35 0.36 23.64
N GLY A 173 11.68 -0.69 23.16
CA GLY A 173 10.51 -1.27 23.81
C GLY A 173 10.84 -2.09 25.06
N ILE A 174 12.03 -2.68 25.14
CA ILE A 174 12.42 -3.56 26.27
C ILE A 174 12.43 -2.80 27.61
N PRO A 175 13.08 -1.62 27.73
CA PRO A 175 13.04 -0.85 28.97
C PRO A 175 11.62 -0.40 29.33
N ILE A 176 10.79 -0.05 28.34
CA ILE A 176 9.40 0.37 28.54
C ILE A 176 8.57 -0.79 29.12
N ALA A 177 8.65 -1.98 28.51
CA ALA A 177 7.95 -3.17 28.98
C ALA A 177 8.39 -3.57 30.40
N PHE A 178 9.69 -3.48 30.68
CA PHE A 178 10.23 -3.71 32.02
C PHE A 178 9.67 -2.70 33.03
N SER A 179 9.60 -1.41 32.69
CA SER A 179 9.02 -0.39 33.56
C SER A 179 7.53 -0.65 33.82
N LEU A 180 6.76 -1.05 32.82
CA LEU A 180 5.34 -1.41 32.98
C LEU A 180 5.16 -2.65 33.87
N ALA A 181 6.02 -3.65 33.72
CA ALA A 181 6.01 -4.83 34.58
C ALA A 181 6.28 -4.46 36.05
N LEU A 182 7.21 -3.54 36.34
CA LEU A 182 7.44 -3.04 37.71
C LEU A 182 6.19 -2.38 38.32
N ILE A 183 5.44 -1.61 37.51
CA ILE A 183 4.19 -0.98 37.96
C ILE A 183 3.16 -2.07 38.30
N ALA A 184 2.97 -3.04 37.39
CA ALA A 184 2.01 -4.13 37.56
C ALA A 184 2.35 -5.04 38.76
N LEU A 185 3.65 -5.23 39.05
CA LEU A 185 4.14 -6.06 40.17
C LEU A 185 4.19 -5.31 41.53
N GLY A 186 3.51 -4.16 41.65
CA GLY A 186 3.34 -3.47 42.93
C GLY A 186 4.47 -2.52 43.31
N SER A 187 5.31 -2.11 42.36
CA SER A 187 6.37 -1.10 42.58
C SER A 187 6.12 0.19 41.77
N PRO A 188 4.99 0.91 41.97
CA PRO A 188 4.55 1.98 41.07
C PRO A 188 5.50 3.18 41.03
N ALA A 189 6.11 3.58 42.15
CA ALA A 189 7.02 4.73 42.18
C ALA A 189 8.32 4.47 41.39
N ILE A 190 8.92 3.29 41.59
CA ILE A 190 10.13 2.87 40.87
C ILE A 190 9.80 2.63 39.39
N GLY A 191 8.67 1.99 39.12
CA GLY A 191 8.17 1.75 37.77
C GLY A 191 7.94 3.06 36.99
N ALA A 192 7.34 4.08 37.61
CA ALA A 192 7.11 5.38 36.99
C ALA A 192 8.43 6.12 36.67
N VAL A 193 9.39 6.16 37.59
CA VAL A 193 10.71 6.78 37.35
C VAL A 193 11.46 6.03 36.25
N SER A 194 11.46 4.70 36.30
CA SER A 194 12.05 3.86 35.25
C SER A 194 11.38 4.11 33.90
N PHE A 195 10.05 4.24 33.85
CA PHE A 195 9.30 4.48 32.62
C PHE A 195 9.69 5.80 31.96
N LEU A 196 9.77 6.89 32.73
CA LEU A 196 10.21 8.20 32.22
C LEU A 196 11.64 8.15 31.67
N LEU A 197 12.56 7.45 32.37
CA LEU A 197 13.92 7.27 31.89
C LEU A 197 13.96 6.43 30.60
N SER A 198 13.18 5.35 30.55
CA SER A 198 13.01 4.49 29.37
C SER A 198 12.48 5.28 28.16
N LEU A 199 11.50 6.16 28.37
CA LEU A 199 10.98 7.06 27.33
C LEU A 199 12.04 8.04 26.85
N PHE A 200 12.81 8.64 27.75
CA PHE A 200 13.88 9.58 27.38
C PHE A 200 14.98 8.88 26.57
N ILE A 201 15.46 7.72 27.04
CA ILE A 201 16.46 6.91 26.31
C ILE A 201 15.89 6.48 24.95
N GLY A 202 14.64 6.01 24.93
CA GLY A 202 13.94 5.64 23.71
C GLY A 202 13.87 6.79 22.71
N LEU A 203 13.51 8.00 23.16
CA LEU A 203 13.49 9.20 22.33
C LEU A 203 14.88 9.52 21.75
N VAL A 204 15.94 9.43 22.55
CA VAL A 204 17.32 9.65 22.08
C VAL A 204 17.71 8.62 21.01
N VAL A 205 17.37 7.34 21.22
CA VAL A 205 17.64 6.28 20.23
C VAL A 205 16.84 6.53 18.94
N VAL A 206 15.54 6.82 19.06
CA VAL A 206 14.66 7.12 17.91
C VAL A 206 15.21 8.31 17.12
N LEU A 207 15.57 9.41 17.79
CA LEU A 207 16.15 10.57 17.12
C LEU A 207 17.51 10.24 16.48
N THR A 208 18.34 9.43 17.13
CA THR A 208 19.63 9.00 16.57
C THR A 208 19.44 8.17 15.30
N VAL A 209 18.46 7.26 15.28
CA VAL A 209 18.13 6.47 14.09
C VAL A 209 17.55 7.38 13.00
N LEU A 210 16.50 8.14 13.29
CA LEU A 210 15.81 8.98 12.29
C LEU A 210 16.71 10.05 11.68
N LEU A 211 17.54 10.70 12.50
CA LEU A 211 18.37 11.82 12.07
C LEU A 211 19.80 11.39 11.72
N GLY A 212 20.41 10.51 12.52
CA GLY A 212 21.77 10.04 12.31
C GLY A 212 21.90 9.14 11.09
N PHE A 213 20.88 8.35 10.77
CA PHE A 213 20.89 7.45 9.60
C PHE A 213 20.25 8.09 8.37
N ALA A 214 19.82 9.36 8.47
CA ALA A 214 19.08 10.04 7.41
C ALA A 214 19.79 10.00 6.04
N PHE A 215 21.12 9.97 6.00
CA PHE A 215 21.93 9.93 4.77
C PHE A 215 22.62 8.58 4.51
N ALA A 216 22.30 7.54 5.29
CA ALA A 216 22.95 6.24 5.16
C ALA A 216 22.69 5.60 3.78
N GLY A 217 21.44 5.69 3.29
CA GLY A 217 21.09 5.21 1.95
C GLY A 217 21.81 5.97 0.84
N GLN A 218 21.91 7.30 0.96
CA GLN A 218 22.64 8.15 0.02
C GLN A 218 24.12 7.78 -0.01
N SER A 219 24.76 7.59 1.15
CA SER A 219 26.17 7.17 1.23
C SER A 219 26.39 5.80 0.59
N ILE A 220 25.51 4.81 0.83
CA ILE A 220 25.59 3.47 0.21
C ILE A 220 25.62 3.55 -1.32
N VAL A 221 24.82 4.43 -1.92
CA VAL A 221 24.70 4.54 -3.39
C VAL A 221 25.75 5.46 -3.99
N VAL A 222 25.99 6.62 -3.38
CA VAL A 222 26.89 7.66 -3.93
C VAL A 222 28.36 7.25 -3.77
N ASP A 223 28.72 6.68 -2.60
CA ASP A 223 30.09 6.25 -2.32
C ASP A 223 30.36 4.80 -2.72
N ASP A 224 29.31 4.07 -3.13
CA ASP A 224 29.34 2.64 -3.47
C ASP A 224 29.91 1.75 -2.35
N VAL A 225 29.35 1.90 -1.14
CA VAL A 225 29.85 1.23 0.08
C VAL A 225 28.81 0.32 0.74
N GLY A 226 29.27 -0.59 1.59
CA GLY A 226 28.42 -1.43 2.43
C GLY A 226 27.74 -0.67 3.58
N VAL A 227 26.78 -1.32 4.24
CA VAL A 227 25.91 -0.71 5.27
C VAL A 227 26.66 0.00 6.41
N LEU A 228 27.69 -0.62 6.99
CA LEU A 228 28.39 -0.04 8.15
C LEU A 228 29.15 1.24 7.76
N THR A 229 29.81 1.22 6.59
CA THR A 229 30.50 2.39 6.06
C THR A 229 29.49 3.45 5.63
N GLY A 230 28.34 3.07 5.08
CA GLY A 230 27.25 3.99 4.75
C GLY A 230 26.67 4.72 5.97
N ILE A 231 26.44 4.01 7.08
CA ILE A 231 26.02 4.63 8.34
C ILE A 231 27.08 5.60 8.85
N ARG A 232 28.36 5.21 8.84
CA ARG A 232 29.47 6.13 9.21
C ARG A 232 29.54 7.34 8.28
N GLY A 233 29.31 7.15 6.99
CA GLY A 233 29.23 8.21 5.99
C GLY A 233 28.12 9.21 6.28
N SER A 234 26.95 8.71 6.72
CA SER A 234 25.84 9.55 7.19
C SER A 234 26.23 10.44 8.36
N PHE A 235 26.79 9.87 9.44
CA PHE A 235 27.26 10.66 10.58
C PHE A 235 28.39 11.61 10.20
N SER A 236 29.33 11.17 9.36
CA SER A 236 30.41 12.04 8.90
C SER A 236 29.90 13.22 8.08
N PHE A 237 28.87 13.02 7.26
CA PHE A 237 28.24 14.10 6.50
C PHE A 237 27.56 15.10 7.45
N ILE A 238 26.80 14.63 8.44
CA ILE A 238 26.12 15.48 9.42
C ILE A 238 27.12 16.39 10.16
N VAL A 239 28.25 15.83 10.61
CA VAL A 239 29.28 16.58 11.34
C VAL A 239 30.03 17.56 10.43
N ARG A 240 30.34 17.16 9.19
CA ARG A 240 31.11 18.01 8.25
C ARG A 240 30.26 19.10 7.59
N ASN A 241 28.97 18.85 7.42
CA ASN A 241 28.04 19.73 6.72
C ASN A 241 26.80 20.10 7.59
N PRO A 242 27.00 20.75 8.76
CA PRO A 242 25.90 21.05 9.68
C PRO A 242 24.84 21.98 9.09
N ILE A 243 25.25 22.91 8.21
CA ILE A 243 24.33 23.81 7.50
C ILE A 243 23.45 23.03 6.51
N GLY A 244 24.05 22.12 5.73
CA GLY A 244 23.31 21.26 4.81
C GLY A 244 22.33 20.37 5.57
N PHE A 245 22.78 19.75 6.66
CA PHE A 245 21.95 18.93 7.52
C PHE A 245 20.79 19.72 8.16
N GLY A 246 21.05 20.93 8.68
CA GLY A 246 20.01 21.82 9.18
C GLY A 246 19.01 22.22 8.09
N GLY A 247 19.50 22.45 6.86
CA GLY A 247 18.67 22.66 5.68
C GLY A 247 17.77 21.46 5.38
N TYR A 248 18.30 20.23 5.49
CA TYR A 248 17.51 19.02 5.36
C TYR A 248 16.39 18.93 6.40
N ILE A 249 16.70 19.20 7.68
CA ILE A 249 15.68 19.19 8.74
C ILE A 249 14.58 20.21 8.43
N LEU A 250 14.94 21.43 8.03
CA LEU A 250 13.97 22.47 7.69
C LEU A 250 13.07 22.05 6.52
N VAL A 251 13.65 21.47 5.47
CA VAL A 251 12.91 20.98 4.29
C VAL A 251 12.02 19.78 4.66
N ALA A 252 12.50 18.86 5.50
CA ALA A 252 11.72 17.73 5.98
C ALA A 252 10.51 18.18 6.81
N ILE A 253 10.69 19.12 7.74
CA ILE A 253 9.60 19.72 8.52
C ILE A 253 8.64 20.46 7.58
N GLY A 254 9.17 21.26 6.65
CA GLY A 254 8.36 22.00 5.68
C GLY A 254 7.51 21.08 4.81
N MET A 255 8.06 19.95 4.36
CA MET A 255 7.32 18.96 3.58
C MET A 255 6.32 18.18 4.43
N LEU A 256 6.61 17.92 5.71
CA LEU A 256 5.64 17.33 6.65
C LEU A 256 4.44 18.27 6.85
N VAL A 257 4.69 19.55 7.12
CA VAL A 257 3.64 20.57 7.25
C VAL A 257 2.85 20.68 5.95
N LEU A 258 3.52 20.79 4.79
CA LEU A 258 2.86 20.85 3.49
C LEU A 258 1.96 19.65 3.24
N THR A 259 2.44 18.43 3.52
CA THR A 259 1.67 17.20 3.33
C THR A 259 0.47 17.16 4.27
N GLY A 260 0.63 17.55 5.53
CA GLY A 260 -0.47 17.63 6.50
C GLY A 260 -1.52 18.68 6.10
N THR A 261 -1.08 19.85 5.64
CA THR A 261 -1.97 20.91 5.14
C THR A 261 -2.74 20.47 3.90
N LEU A 262 -2.06 19.89 2.91
CA LEU A 262 -2.71 19.37 1.70
C LEU A 262 -3.70 18.24 2.04
N SER A 263 -3.33 17.33 2.93
CA SER A 263 -4.22 16.25 3.38
C SER A 263 -5.44 16.79 4.11
N GLY A 264 -5.28 17.83 4.95
CA GLY A 264 -6.38 18.52 5.62
C GLY A 264 -7.31 19.23 4.64
N ILE A 265 -6.76 19.92 3.62
CA ILE A 265 -7.53 20.54 2.54
C ILE A 265 -8.30 19.48 1.76
N PHE A 266 -7.65 18.40 1.37
CA PHE A 266 -8.30 17.31 0.64
C PHE A 266 -9.38 16.62 1.48
N GLY A 267 -9.15 16.42 2.77
CA GLY A 267 -10.16 15.92 3.69
C GLY A 267 -11.38 16.85 3.77
N ALA A 268 -11.17 18.16 3.92
CA ALA A 268 -12.25 19.16 3.95
C ALA A 268 -13.03 19.24 2.62
N LEU A 269 -12.38 18.92 1.50
CA LEU A 269 -12.99 18.88 0.17
C LEU A 269 -13.60 17.49 -0.17
N GLY A 270 -13.53 16.52 0.73
CA GLY A 270 -14.02 15.14 0.49
C GLY A 270 -13.18 14.31 -0.48
N VAL A 271 -11.94 14.74 -0.79
CA VAL A 271 -11.05 14.12 -1.78
C VAL A 271 -9.75 13.62 -1.15
N SER A 272 -9.83 13.15 0.10
CA SER A 272 -8.68 12.73 0.93
C SER A 272 -7.74 11.74 0.22
N GLN A 273 -8.28 10.90 -0.67
CA GLN A 273 -7.53 9.92 -1.45
C GLN A 273 -6.46 10.53 -2.37
N LEU A 274 -6.59 11.81 -2.77
CA LEU A 274 -5.52 12.49 -3.51
C LEU A 274 -4.20 12.57 -2.72
N SER A 275 -4.28 12.56 -1.39
CA SER A 275 -3.09 12.51 -0.51
C SER A 275 -2.28 11.23 -0.74
N ALA A 276 -2.94 10.12 -1.08
CA ALA A 276 -2.30 8.84 -1.36
C ALA A 276 -1.44 8.88 -2.64
N LEU A 277 -1.74 9.77 -3.59
CA LEU A 277 -0.91 9.99 -4.79
C LEU A 277 0.29 10.89 -4.51
N LEU A 278 0.14 11.87 -3.61
CA LEU A 278 1.20 12.84 -3.32
C LEU A 278 2.47 12.17 -2.79
N SER A 279 2.32 11.14 -1.94
CA SER A 279 3.47 10.48 -1.34
C SER A 279 4.40 9.81 -2.37
N PRO A 280 3.96 8.78 -3.12
CA PRO A 280 4.81 8.07 -4.07
C PRO A 280 5.17 8.87 -5.33
N LEU A 281 4.33 9.81 -5.77
CA LEU A 281 4.54 10.53 -7.04
C LEU A 281 5.20 11.90 -6.87
N VAL A 282 5.19 12.47 -5.66
CA VAL A 282 5.70 13.83 -5.43
C VAL A 282 6.68 13.87 -4.25
N PHE A 283 6.21 13.57 -3.04
CA PHE A 283 6.99 13.78 -1.82
C PHE A 283 8.23 12.88 -1.75
N LEU A 284 8.07 11.57 -1.91
CA LEU A 284 9.18 10.62 -1.82
C LEU A 284 10.26 10.90 -2.88
N PRO A 285 9.92 10.99 -4.17
CA PRO A 285 10.94 11.24 -5.18
C PRO A 285 11.55 12.64 -5.09
N PHE A 286 10.80 13.65 -4.61
CA PHE A 286 11.36 14.97 -4.27
C PHE A 286 12.40 14.85 -3.16
N MET A 287 12.05 14.22 -2.05
CA MET A 287 12.88 14.13 -0.86
C MET A 287 14.15 13.32 -1.13
N ASP A 288 14.03 12.20 -1.83
CA ASP A 288 15.18 11.37 -2.21
C ASP A 288 16.12 12.12 -3.15
N THR A 289 15.58 12.86 -4.12
CA THR A 289 16.38 13.70 -5.04
C THR A 289 17.08 14.83 -4.30
N PHE A 290 16.35 15.55 -3.45
CA PHE A 290 16.90 16.62 -2.64
C PHE A 290 18.06 16.11 -1.75
N LYS A 291 17.83 15.03 -1.00
CA LYS A 291 18.84 14.43 -0.12
C LYS A 291 20.05 13.93 -0.89
N THR A 292 19.82 13.25 -2.02
CA THR A 292 20.90 12.70 -2.84
C THR A 292 21.72 13.80 -3.49
N SER A 293 21.09 14.86 -3.99
CA SER A 293 21.77 16.05 -4.51
C SER A 293 22.61 16.74 -3.44
N LEU A 294 22.05 16.89 -2.24
CA LEU A 294 22.73 17.53 -1.12
C LEU A 294 23.94 16.72 -0.64
N TYR A 295 23.80 15.39 -0.56
CA TYR A 295 24.86 14.48 -0.15
C TYR A 295 25.99 14.39 -1.19
N ALA A 296 25.62 14.15 -2.46
CA ALA A 296 26.57 13.99 -3.56
C ALA A 296 27.17 15.32 -4.03
N GLU A 297 26.75 16.44 -3.42
CA GLU A 297 27.07 17.79 -3.85
C GLU A 297 26.89 17.98 -5.38
N ARG A 298 25.77 17.48 -5.90
CA ARG A 298 25.51 17.43 -7.34
C ARG A 298 24.22 18.13 -7.73
N ALA A 299 24.33 19.04 -8.70
CA ALA A 299 23.20 19.72 -9.29
C ALA A 299 22.53 18.83 -10.35
N HIS A 300 21.28 19.15 -10.68
CA HIS A 300 20.60 18.53 -11.81
C HIS A 300 21.25 18.92 -13.14
N THR A 301 21.50 17.94 -14.02
CA THR A 301 21.88 18.14 -15.42
C THR A 301 20.67 18.55 -16.28
N PRO A 302 20.51 19.82 -16.70
CA PRO A 302 19.31 20.28 -17.39
C PRO A 302 19.07 19.51 -18.71
N ILE A 303 17.80 19.31 -19.06
CA ILE A 303 17.41 18.79 -20.37
C ILE A 303 16.43 19.78 -20.98
N GLU A 304 16.51 19.98 -22.30
CA GLU A 304 15.45 20.67 -23.03
C GLU A 304 14.19 19.81 -23.02
N THR A 305 13.10 20.37 -22.50
CA THR A 305 11.83 19.67 -22.41
C THR A 305 10.72 20.46 -23.09
N PRO A 306 9.82 19.80 -23.86
CA PRO A 306 8.75 20.49 -24.57
C PRO A 306 7.74 21.13 -23.60
N PRO A 307 6.91 22.08 -24.06
CA PRO A 307 5.87 22.70 -23.24
C PRO A 307 5.01 21.67 -22.52
N THR A 308 4.57 21.99 -21.30
CA THR A 308 3.85 21.04 -20.43
C THR A 308 2.61 20.44 -21.11
N GLY A 309 1.85 21.24 -21.86
CA GLY A 309 0.66 20.76 -22.57
C GLY A 309 0.96 19.69 -23.62
N ASP A 310 1.99 19.91 -24.44
CA ASP A 310 2.41 18.96 -25.47
C ASP A 310 2.95 17.67 -24.85
N ARG A 311 3.66 17.79 -23.72
CA ARG A 311 4.17 16.66 -22.96
C ARG A 311 3.04 15.79 -22.40
N LEU A 312 2.05 16.39 -21.74
CA LEU A 312 0.91 15.67 -21.17
C LEU A 312 0.10 14.96 -22.27
N LYS A 313 -0.20 15.66 -23.37
CA LYS A 313 -0.90 15.08 -24.51
C LYS A 313 -0.16 13.87 -25.06
N THR A 314 1.17 13.98 -25.22
CA THR A 314 2.02 12.88 -25.70
C THR A 314 1.95 11.70 -24.73
N ILE A 315 2.19 11.93 -23.43
CA ILE A 315 2.16 10.91 -22.37
C ILE A 315 0.84 10.11 -22.38
N PHE A 316 -0.30 10.79 -22.36
CA PHE A 316 -1.60 10.12 -22.33
C PHE A 316 -1.93 9.43 -23.67
N SER A 317 -1.62 10.05 -24.80
CA SER A 317 -1.86 9.45 -26.11
C SER A 317 -1.02 8.19 -26.34
N ASP A 318 0.24 8.22 -25.92
CA ASP A 318 1.14 7.07 -25.95
C ASP A 318 0.71 6.01 -24.95
N GLY A 319 0.23 6.40 -23.77
CA GLY A 319 -0.34 5.48 -22.79
C GLY A 319 -1.54 4.71 -23.33
N ILE A 320 -2.52 5.39 -23.92
CA ILE A 320 -3.69 4.75 -24.57
C ILE A 320 -3.25 3.82 -25.70
N ARG A 321 -2.36 4.28 -26.58
CA ARG A 321 -1.86 3.48 -27.70
C ARG A 321 -1.12 2.22 -27.21
N THR A 322 -0.28 2.38 -26.19
CA THR A 322 0.50 1.28 -25.59
C THR A 322 -0.42 0.28 -24.91
N MET A 323 -1.40 0.75 -24.13
CA MET A 323 -2.42 -0.10 -23.51
C MET A 323 -3.18 -0.90 -24.57
N GLY A 324 -3.67 -0.25 -25.63
CA GLY A 324 -4.35 -0.93 -26.72
C GLY A 324 -3.47 -1.95 -27.47
N GLY A 325 -2.18 -1.65 -27.65
CA GLY A 325 -1.22 -2.59 -28.23
C GLY A 325 -0.94 -3.78 -27.31
N PHE A 326 -0.85 -3.52 -26.00
CA PHE A 326 -0.63 -4.54 -24.97
C PHE A 326 -1.80 -5.54 -24.94
N ILE A 327 -3.05 -5.04 -24.92
CA ILE A 327 -4.26 -5.87 -24.95
C ILE A 327 -4.25 -6.87 -26.10
N ARG A 328 -3.88 -6.41 -27.30
CA ARG A 328 -3.86 -7.24 -28.51
C ARG A 328 -2.71 -8.24 -28.54
N SER A 329 -1.58 -7.90 -27.94
CA SER A 329 -0.36 -8.73 -27.96
C SER A 329 -0.29 -9.76 -26.83
N HIS A 330 -1.05 -9.59 -25.74
CA HIS A 330 -1.00 -10.45 -24.55
C HIS A 330 -2.35 -11.10 -24.18
N PRO A 331 -3.11 -11.70 -25.13
CA PRO A 331 -4.45 -12.23 -24.84
C PRO A 331 -4.46 -13.29 -23.75
N VAL A 332 -3.44 -14.17 -23.70
CA VAL A 332 -3.34 -15.24 -22.69
C VAL A 332 -3.21 -14.67 -21.28
N ALA A 333 -2.46 -13.58 -21.11
CA ALA A 333 -2.30 -12.95 -19.80
C ALA A 333 -3.61 -12.36 -19.29
N HIS A 334 -4.43 -11.78 -20.17
CA HIS A 334 -5.76 -11.27 -19.81
C HIS A 334 -6.73 -12.39 -19.43
N ILE A 335 -6.73 -13.49 -20.20
CA ILE A 335 -7.56 -14.67 -19.89
C ILE A 335 -7.13 -15.27 -18.55
N GLY A 336 -5.82 -15.39 -18.30
CA GLY A 336 -5.30 -15.86 -17.02
C GLY A 336 -5.72 -14.96 -15.85
N ALA A 337 -5.68 -13.64 -16.03
CA ALA A 337 -6.13 -12.69 -15.02
C ALA A 337 -7.63 -12.85 -14.69
N ALA A 338 -8.47 -12.91 -15.73
CA ALA A 338 -9.90 -13.13 -15.57
C ALA A 338 -10.22 -14.48 -14.90
N ALA A 339 -9.50 -15.55 -15.26
CA ALA A 339 -9.68 -16.87 -14.67
C ALA A 339 -9.30 -16.91 -13.19
N LEU A 340 -8.21 -16.26 -12.79
CA LEU A 340 -7.81 -16.13 -11.39
C LEU A 340 -8.82 -15.33 -10.58
N PHE A 341 -9.29 -14.20 -11.12
CA PHE A 341 -10.36 -13.42 -10.48
C PHE A 341 -11.63 -14.25 -10.30
N ALA A 342 -12.07 -14.97 -11.34
CA ALA A 342 -13.22 -15.85 -11.27
C ALA A 342 -13.02 -16.98 -10.23
N GLY A 343 -11.83 -17.56 -10.13
CA GLY A 343 -11.49 -18.53 -9.09
C GLY A 343 -11.61 -17.93 -7.68
N GLY A 344 -11.13 -16.70 -7.49
CA GLY A 344 -11.33 -15.94 -6.25
C GLY A 344 -12.82 -15.72 -5.96
N ALA A 345 -13.61 -15.28 -6.95
CA ALA A 345 -15.04 -15.05 -6.78
C ALA A 345 -15.82 -16.31 -6.46
N LEU A 346 -15.52 -17.44 -7.12
CA LEU A 346 -16.11 -18.73 -6.77
C LEU A 346 -15.75 -19.16 -5.35
N PHE A 347 -14.50 -18.95 -4.94
CA PHE A 347 -14.07 -19.21 -3.56
C PHE A 347 -14.84 -18.34 -2.56
N GLY A 348 -14.88 -17.02 -2.76
CA GLY A 348 -15.61 -16.10 -1.88
C GLY A 348 -17.11 -16.39 -1.80
N TRP A 349 -17.73 -16.68 -2.94
CA TRP A 349 -19.13 -17.11 -2.98
C TRP A 349 -19.34 -18.43 -2.22
N SER A 350 -18.43 -19.41 -2.37
CA SER A 350 -18.55 -20.69 -1.64
C SER A 350 -18.49 -20.53 -0.11
N LEU A 351 -17.89 -19.44 0.40
CA LEU A 351 -17.86 -19.13 1.83
C LEU A 351 -19.18 -18.56 2.34
N THR A 352 -20.06 -18.08 1.46
CA THR A 352 -21.25 -17.28 1.82
C THR A 352 -22.56 -17.78 1.19
N ALA A 353 -22.51 -18.69 0.22
CA ALA A 353 -23.66 -19.17 -0.57
C ALA A 353 -24.81 -19.81 0.24
N GLY A 354 -24.63 -20.05 1.54
CA GLY A 354 -25.67 -20.52 2.46
C GLY A 354 -25.78 -19.71 3.75
N ALA A 355 -25.11 -18.55 3.81
CA ALA A 355 -25.19 -17.66 4.96
C ALA A 355 -26.32 -16.66 4.71
N GLU A 356 -27.44 -16.82 5.41
CA GLU A 356 -28.51 -15.81 5.48
C GLU A 356 -28.04 -14.68 6.39
N ILE A 357 -27.07 -13.87 5.93
CA ILE A 357 -26.68 -12.68 6.67
C ILE A 357 -27.68 -11.58 6.28
N PRO A 358 -28.50 -11.06 7.22
CA PRO A 358 -29.46 -10.01 6.92
C PRO A 358 -28.71 -8.69 6.67
N PHE A 359 -28.19 -8.50 5.46
CA PHE A 359 -27.80 -7.19 4.98
C PHE A 359 -29.07 -6.48 4.50
N GLY A 360 -29.57 -5.55 5.30
CA GLY A 360 -30.66 -4.67 4.89
C GLY A 360 -30.26 -3.85 3.66
N GLU A 361 -31.17 -3.75 2.69
CA GLU A 361 -31.00 -2.82 1.57
C GLU A 361 -30.87 -1.39 2.12
N PRO A 362 -30.00 -0.54 1.53
CA PRO A 362 -29.96 0.86 1.90
C PRO A 362 -31.35 1.48 1.70
N GLU A 363 -31.87 2.17 2.73
CA GLU A 363 -33.21 2.80 2.66
C GLU A 363 -33.34 3.80 1.49
N ASP A 364 -32.23 4.37 1.01
CA ASP A 364 -32.16 5.22 -0.18
C ASP A 364 -30.93 4.88 -1.05
N VAL A 365 -31.10 3.89 -1.93
CA VAL A 365 -30.08 3.47 -2.91
C VAL A 365 -29.72 4.60 -3.90
N GLY A 366 -30.68 5.47 -4.24
CA GLY A 366 -30.47 6.58 -5.18
C GLY A 366 -29.55 7.68 -4.62
N ALA A 367 -29.52 7.82 -3.29
CA ALA A 367 -28.70 8.79 -2.58
C ALA A 367 -27.52 8.17 -1.81
N VAL A 368 -27.14 6.91 -2.07
CA VAL A 368 -26.06 6.21 -1.35
C VAL A 368 -24.73 6.99 -1.29
N PHE A 369 -24.43 7.78 -2.33
CA PHE A 369 -23.24 8.65 -2.36
C PHE A 369 -23.55 10.14 -2.24
N GLY A 370 -24.82 10.50 -2.01
CA GLY A 370 -25.31 11.88 -1.98
C GLY A 370 -25.51 12.49 -3.37
N ALA A 371 -26.06 13.71 -3.39
CA ALA A 371 -26.50 14.37 -4.63
C ALA A 371 -25.37 14.82 -5.59
N PHE A 372 -24.14 15.01 -5.07
CA PHE A 372 -23.00 15.43 -5.89
C PHE A 372 -21.69 14.75 -5.42
N PRO A 373 -21.49 13.46 -5.74
CA PRO A 373 -20.47 12.60 -5.14
C PRO A 373 -19.06 12.79 -5.73
N VAL A 374 -18.61 14.04 -5.90
CA VAL A 374 -17.28 14.36 -6.46
C VAL A 374 -16.15 13.76 -5.61
N GLY A 375 -16.30 13.80 -4.29
CA GLY A 375 -15.35 13.21 -3.34
C GLY A 375 -15.20 11.69 -3.52
N THR A 376 -16.34 11.00 -3.61
CA THR A 376 -16.44 9.55 -3.86
C THR A 376 -15.86 9.19 -5.23
N PHE A 377 -16.23 9.92 -6.28
CA PHE A 377 -15.68 9.77 -7.63
C PHE A 377 -14.15 9.81 -7.65
N ILE A 378 -13.55 10.82 -7.03
CA ILE A 378 -12.09 10.96 -6.97
C ILE A 378 -11.49 9.83 -6.14
N SER A 379 -12.10 9.48 -5.01
CA SER A 379 -11.59 8.45 -4.11
C SER A 379 -11.54 7.08 -4.76
N ILE A 380 -12.63 6.66 -5.41
CA ILE A 380 -12.73 5.39 -6.14
C ILE A 380 -11.74 5.37 -7.31
N SER A 381 -11.73 6.42 -8.14
CA SER A 381 -10.84 6.49 -9.32
C SER A 381 -9.37 6.33 -8.93
N VAL A 382 -8.94 7.03 -7.87
CA VAL A 382 -7.56 7.00 -7.38
C VAL A 382 -7.24 5.66 -6.71
N ASN A 383 -8.16 5.12 -5.92
CA ASN A 383 -7.97 3.83 -5.25
C ASN A 383 -7.75 2.71 -6.28
N ASN A 384 -8.66 2.59 -7.25
CA ASN A 384 -8.61 1.53 -8.26
C ASN A 384 -7.36 1.63 -9.14
N TRP A 385 -6.94 2.86 -9.49
CA TRP A 385 -5.67 3.05 -10.20
C TRP A 385 -4.45 2.66 -9.36
N LEU A 386 -4.41 2.99 -8.06
CA LEU A 386 -3.33 2.60 -7.16
C LEU A 386 -3.28 1.08 -6.95
N VAL A 387 -4.43 0.42 -6.78
CA VAL A 387 -4.53 -1.05 -6.72
C VAL A 387 -4.01 -1.68 -8.01
N GLY A 388 -4.46 -1.18 -9.16
CA GLY A 388 -3.99 -1.62 -10.47
C GLY A 388 -2.49 -1.43 -10.66
N ALA A 389 -1.95 -0.25 -10.29
CA ALA A 389 -0.53 0.04 -10.37
C ALA A 389 0.30 -0.91 -9.51
N ALA A 390 -0.13 -1.13 -8.27
CA ALA A 390 0.59 -1.97 -7.34
C ALA A 390 0.50 -3.47 -7.72
N ALA A 391 -0.63 -3.93 -8.25
CA ALA A 391 -0.77 -5.28 -8.81
C ALA A 391 0.10 -5.48 -10.06
N ALA A 392 0.17 -4.48 -10.95
CA ALA A 392 0.99 -4.53 -12.16
C ALA A 392 2.49 -4.54 -11.82
N PHE A 393 2.96 -3.64 -10.95
CA PHE A 393 4.36 -3.59 -10.55
C PHE A 393 4.76 -4.71 -9.58
N GLY A 394 3.83 -5.20 -8.76
CA GLY A 394 4.03 -6.36 -7.90
C GLY A 394 4.36 -7.63 -8.69
N GLY A 395 4.08 -7.65 -9.99
CA GLY A 395 4.51 -8.68 -10.94
C GLY A 395 6.01 -8.98 -10.90
N VAL A 396 6.84 -7.99 -10.55
CA VAL A 396 8.29 -8.17 -10.38
C VAL A 396 8.64 -9.28 -9.38
N VAL A 397 7.78 -9.55 -8.40
CA VAL A 397 7.96 -10.65 -7.43
C VAL A 397 7.35 -11.94 -7.99
N VAL A 398 7.74 -12.26 -9.23
CA VAL A 398 7.34 -13.49 -9.95
C VAL A 398 5.81 -13.64 -10.04
N GLY A 399 5.07 -12.52 -10.04
CA GLY A 399 3.61 -12.51 -10.15
C GLY A 399 2.84 -12.85 -8.88
N ILE A 400 3.50 -13.14 -7.74
CA ILE A 400 2.81 -13.56 -6.51
C ILE A 400 1.83 -12.47 -6.01
N PRO A 401 2.23 -11.19 -5.84
CA PRO A 401 1.30 -10.14 -5.42
C PRO A 401 0.15 -9.92 -6.42
N THR A 402 0.44 -10.07 -7.72
CA THR A 402 -0.54 -9.92 -8.79
C THR A 402 -1.61 -11.02 -8.71
N VAL A 403 -1.21 -12.27 -8.52
CA VAL A 403 -2.14 -13.40 -8.31
C VAL A 403 -2.99 -13.18 -7.06
N MET A 404 -2.35 -12.80 -5.95
CA MET A 404 -3.05 -12.55 -4.69
C MET A 404 -4.05 -11.41 -4.79
N SER A 405 -3.72 -10.33 -5.51
CA SER A 405 -4.63 -9.22 -5.75
C SER A 405 -5.88 -9.67 -6.52
N LEU A 406 -5.73 -10.47 -7.57
CA LEU A 406 -6.87 -11.00 -8.34
C LEU A 406 -7.73 -11.94 -7.49
N LEU A 407 -7.11 -12.87 -6.76
CA LEU A 407 -7.84 -13.82 -5.91
C LEU A 407 -8.59 -13.10 -4.80
N PHE A 408 -7.97 -12.12 -4.13
CA PHE A 408 -8.58 -11.37 -3.05
C PHE A 408 -9.73 -10.51 -3.54
N ASN A 409 -9.53 -9.70 -4.58
CA ASN A 409 -10.62 -8.88 -5.13
C ASN A 409 -11.76 -9.74 -5.68
N GLY A 410 -11.42 -10.86 -6.34
CA GLY A 410 -12.41 -11.85 -6.75
C GLY A 410 -13.21 -12.37 -5.55
N ALA A 411 -12.53 -12.80 -4.49
CA ALA A 411 -13.17 -13.33 -3.29
C ALA A 411 -14.09 -12.30 -2.62
N ILE A 412 -13.70 -11.02 -2.54
CA ILE A 412 -14.58 -9.96 -2.02
C ILE A 412 -15.85 -9.85 -2.88
N VAL A 413 -15.72 -9.81 -4.22
CA VAL A 413 -16.90 -9.75 -5.10
C VAL A 413 -17.78 -10.99 -4.95
N GLY A 414 -17.19 -12.17 -4.81
CA GLY A 414 -17.91 -13.42 -4.57
C GLY A 414 -18.65 -13.45 -3.22
N ILE A 415 -18.02 -12.94 -2.16
CA ILE A 415 -18.62 -12.78 -0.82
C ILE A 415 -19.80 -11.84 -0.91
N VAL A 416 -19.62 -10.65 -1.50
CA VAL A 416 -20.70 -9.66 -1.65
C VAL A 416 -21.85 -10.24 -2.46
N TYR A 417 -21.58 -10.98 -3.53
CA TYR A 417 -22.62 -11.68 -4.28
C TYR A 417 -23.37 -12.73 -3.44
N GLY A 418 -22.66 -13.53 -2.63
CA GLY A 418 -23.28 -14.60 -1.85
C GLY A 418 -24.17 -14.13 -0.71
N VAL A 419 -23.96 -12.91 -0.21
CA VAL A 419 -24.74 -12.32 0.90
C VAL A 419 -25.76 -11.28 0.46
N SER A 420 -25.85 -10.98 -0.84
CA SER A 420 -26.76 -9.98 -1.40
C SER A 420 -27.87 -10.63 -2.20
N ASP A 421 -29.03 -9.97 -2.29
CA ASP A 421 -30.00 -10.30 -3.33
C ASP A 421 -29.35 -10.16 -4.73
N PRO A 422 -29.51 -11.14 -5.65
CA PRO A 422 -28.87 -11.09 -6.96
C PRO A 422 -29.22 -9.86 -7.80
N ILE A 423 -30.46 -9.35 -7.72
CA ILE A 423 -30.90 -8.18 -8.47
C ILE A 423 -30.21 -6.94 -7.91
N VAL A 424 -30.20 -6.79 -6.57
CA VAL A 424 -29.46 -5.71 -5.88
C VAL A 424 -27.98 -5.73 -6.24
N PHE A 425 -27.34 -6.90 -6.21
CA PHE A 425 -25.95 -7.04 -6.59
C PHE A 425 -25.70 -6.57 -8.03
N TYR A 426 -26.45 -7.05 -9.02
CA TYR A 426 -26.22 -6.66 -10.40
C TYR A 426 -26.53 -5.18 -10.64
N ALA A 427 -27.58 -4.66 -10.02
CA ALA A 427 -27.95 -3.24 -10.09
C ALA A 427 -26.82 -2.33 -9.60
N LEU A 428 -26.17 -2.70 -8.50
CA LEU A 428 -25.08 -1.94 -7.90
C LEU A 428 -23.72 -2.20 -8.55
N VAL A 429 -23.41 -3.42 -9.00
CA VAL A 429 -22.05 -3.78 -9.44
C VAL A 429 -21.87 -3.69 -10.96
N ALA A 430 -22.86 -4.14 -11.74
CA ALA A 430 -22.68 -4.28 -13.19
C ALA A 430 -22.37 -2.96 -13.94
N PRO A 431 -22.99 -1.80 -13.62
CA PRO A 431 -22.80 -0.57 -14.40
C PRO A 431 -21.34 -0.12 -14.48
N HIS A 432 -20.63 -0.14 -13.35
CA HIS A 432 -19.22 0.24 -13.28
C HIS A 432 -18.27 -0.95 -13.44
N GLY A 433 -18.65 -2.13 -12.92
CA GLY A 433 -17.85 -3.35 -12.96
C GLY A 433 -17.51 -3.83 -14.37
N ILE A 434 -18.36 -3.56 -15.37
CA ILE A 434 -18.08 -3.88 -16.78
C ILE A 434 -16.89 -3.08 -17.35
N ILE A 435 -16.53 -1.95 -16.75
CA ILE A 435 -15.39 -1.11 -17.14
C ILE A 435 -14.20 -1.41 -16.23
N GLU A 436 -14.44 -1.49 -14.93
CA GLU A 436 -13.40 -1.64 -13.92
C GLU A 436 -12.72 -3.01 -13.95
N LEU A 437 -13.49 -4.10 -14.02
CA LEU A 437 -12.92 -5.45 -13.99
C LEU A 437 -11.98 -5.70 -15.17
N PRO A 438 -12.32 -5.36 -16.43
CA PRO A 438 -11.36 -5.40 -17.52
C PRO A 438 -10.11 -4.54 -17.28
N ALA A 439 -10.25 -3.35 -16.69
CA ALA A 439 -9.11 -2.49 -16.37
C ALA A 439 -8.15 -3.16 -15.36
N ILE A 440 -8.70 -3.79 -14.31
CA ILE A 440 -7.93 -4.59 -13.34
C ILE A 440 -7.25 -5.78 -14.03
N PHE A 441 -7.94 -6.48 -14.93
CA PHE A 441 -7.37 -7.62 -15.67
C PHE A 441 -6.22 -7.18 -16.59
N ILE A 442 -6.32 -5.99 -17.20
CA ILE A 442 -5.24 -5.42 -18.02
C ILE A 442 -4.03 -5.08 -17.15
N ALA A 443 -4.25 -4.45 -15.99
CA ALA A 443 -3.19 -4.13 -15.02
C ALA A 443 -2.46 -5.41 -14.56
N CYS A 444 -3.23 -6.44 -14.16
CA CYS A 444 -2.66 -7.70 -13.70
C CYS A 444 -1.98 -8.50 -14.82
N ALA A 445 -2.51 -8.46 -16.04
CA ALA A 445 -1.83 -9.03 -17.20
C ALA A 445 -0.47 -8.37 -17.48
N ALA A 446 -0.36 -7.05 -17.29
CA ALA A 446 0.92 -6.34 -17.32
C ALA A 446 1.87 -6.82 -16.20
N GLY A 447 1.32 -7.12 -15.02
CA GLY A 447 2.06 -7.79 -13.94
C GLY A 447 2.54 -9.19 -14.29
N PHE A 448 1.74 -10.01 -14.97
CA PHE A 448 2.19 -11.33 -15.44
C PHE A 448 3.25 -11.25 -16.53
N HIS A 449 3.16 -10.26 -17.42
CA HIS A 449 4.23 -9.99 -18.38
C HIS A 449 5.54 -9.63 -17.65
N LEU A 450 5.48 -8.71 -16.69
CA LEU A 450 6.64 -8.35 -15.87
C LEU A 450 7.19 -9.56 -15.12
N ALA A 451 6.33 -10.39 -14.53
CA ALA A 451 6.72 -11.63 -13.86
C ALA A 451 7.48 -12.59 -14.79
N GLY A 452 6.98 -12.80 -16.02
CA GLY A 452 7.64 -13.64 -17.01
C GLY A 452 9.03 -13.12 -17.38
N VAL A 453 9.17 -11.81 -17.57
CA VAL A 453 10.47 -11.16 -17.84
C VAL A 453 11.41 -11.28 -16.64
N THR A 454 10.93 -11.05 -15.43
CA THR A 454 11.74 -11.19 -14.21
C THR A 454 12.20 -12.63 -14.00
N VAL A 455 11.34 -13.62 -14.21
CA VAL A 455 11.73 -15.04 -14.17
C VAL A 455 12.79 -15.36 -15.23
N GLY A 456 12.63 -14.83 -16.44
CA GLY A 456 13.62 -14.96 -17.50
C GLY A 456 14.99 -14.39 -17.10
N ALA A 457 15.01 -13.20 -16.49
CA ALA A 457 16.22 -12.58 -15.97
C ALA A 457 16.86 -13.39 -14.85
N LEU A 458 16.07 -13.89 -13.88
CA LEU A 458 16.55 -14.73 -12.78
C LEU A 458 17.13 -16.07 -13.26
N ARG A 459 16.62 -16.61 -14.37
CA ARG A 459 17.11 -17.84 -15.00
C ARG A 459 18.26 -17.59 -16.00
N GLY A 460 18.63 -16.34 -16.24
CA GLY A 460 19.64 -15.96 -17.22
C GLY A 460 19.22 -16.16 -18.69
N THR A 461 17.93 -16.39 -18.96
CA THR A 461 17.41 -16.50 -20.34
C THR A 461 17.05 -15.14 -20.94
N GLN A 462 16.96 -14.11 -20.11
CA GLN A 462 16.85 -12.72 -20.52
C GLN A 462 17.89 -11.88 -19.79
N ASP A 463 18.29 -10.78 -20.43
CA ASP A 463 19.15 -9.80 -19.79
C ASP A 463 18.36 -8.99 -18.74
N ARG A 464 19.05 -8.50 -17.70
CA ARG A 464 18.42 -7.71 -16.64
C ARG A 464 17.79 -6.41 -17.16
N TYR A 465 18.32 -5.80 -18.22
CA TYR A 465 17.72 -4.61 -18.83
C TYR A 465 16.40 -4.91 -19.57
N ALA A 466 16.08 -6.20 -19.81
CA ALA A 466 14.75 -6.59 -20.23
C ALA A 466 13.71 -6.27 -19.13
N VAL A 467 14.06 -6.43 -17.84
CA VAL A 467 13.21 -6.04 -16.72
C VAL A 467 12.97 -4.53 -16.73
N ALA A 468 14.01 -3.73 -16.95
CA ALA A 468 13.88 -2.28 -17.07
C ALA A 468 12.95 -1.89 -18.25
N THR A 469 13.04 -2.60 -19.38
CA THR A 469 12.15 -2.40 -20.53
C THR A 469 10.71 -2.75 -20.17
N ALA A 470 10.48 -3.86 -19.48
CA ALA A 470 9.15 -4.27 -19.01
C ALA A 470 8.55 -3.28 -18.01
N LEU A 471 9.35 -2.72 -17.08
CA LEU A 471 8.90 -1.68 -16.14
C LEU A 471 8.39 -0.43 -16.88
N ARG A 472 9.09 0.01 -17.92
CA ARG A 472 8.65 1.15 -18.76
C ARG A 472 7.37 0.82 -19.53
N LEU A 473 7.24 -0.40 -20.03
CA LEU A 473 6.02 -0.85 -20.69
C LEU A 473 4.82 -0.83 -19.72
N VAL A 474 4.97 -1.43 -18.54
CA VAL A 474 3.94 -1.46 -17.48
C VAL A 474 3.53 -0.04 -17.10
N TYR A 475 4.49 0.86 -16.90
CA TYR A 475 4.21 2.27 -16.61
C TYR A 475 3.33 2.94 -17.68
N ARG A 476 3.66 2.75 -18.96
CA ARG A 476 2.88 3.32 -20.07
C ARG A 476 1.47 2.73 -20.16
N VAL A 477 1.33 1.42 -19.92
CA VAL A 477 0.00 0.78 -19.83
C VAL A 477 -0.83 1.39 -18.69
N LEU A 478 -0.23 1.62 -17.53
CA LEU A 478 -0.90 2.24 -16.37
C LEU A 478 -1.32 3.69 -16.61
N ILE A 479 -0.56 4.45 -17.39
CA ILE A 479 -0.98 5.79 -17.83
C ILE A 479 -2.27 5.70 -18.67
N GLY A 480 -2.37 4.72 -19.57
CA GLY A 480 -3.59 4.45 -20.33
C GLY A 480 -4.76 4.05 -19.42
N LEU A 481 -4.50 3.18 -18.45
CA LEU A 481 -5.51 2.71 -17.50
C LEU A 481 -6.01 3.81 -16.55
N ALA A 482 -5.21 4.84 -16.25
CA ALA A 482 -5.66 5.97 -15.44
C ALA A 482 -6.94 6.60 -16.00
N ILE A 483 -7.04 6.72 -17.32
CA ILE A 483 -8.24 7.26 -17.99
C ILE A 483 -9.42 6.30 -17.83
N VAL A 484 -9.18 5.00 -17.94
CA VAL A 484 -10.23 3.98 -17.80
C VAL A 484 -10.78 3.94 -16.38
N PHE A 485 -9.93 4.01 -15.36
CA PHE A 485 -10.36 4.06 -13.96
C PHE A 485 -11.10 5.34 -13.60
N VAL A 486 -10.71 6.49 -14.18
CA VAL A 486 -11.49 7.74 -14.04
C VAL A 486 -12.88 7.59 -14.66
N ILE A 487 -13.00 6.95 -15.82
CA ILE A 487 -14.30 6.67 -16.43
C ILE A 487 -15.12 5.72 -15.54
N ALA A 488 -14.51 4.63 -15.07
CA ALA A 488 -15.18 3.66 -14.19
C ALA A 488 -15.68 4.31 -12.89
N GLY A 489 -14.83 5.08 -12.21
CA GLY A 489 -15.21 5.79 -10.98
C GLY A 489 -16.28 6.86 -11.21
N PHE A 490 -16.33 7.48 -12.40
CA PHE A 490 -17.42 8.39 -12.76
C PHE A 490 -18.74 7.63 -12.89
N VAL A 491 -18.72 6.49 -13.60
CA VAL A 491 -19.91 5.63 -13.72
C VAL A 491 -20.35 5.15 -12.34
N GLU A 492 -19.43 4.74 -11.49
CA GLU A 492 -19.73 4.26 -10.14
C GLU A 492 -20.35 5.33 -9.24
N ALA A 493 -19.73 6.51 -9.16
CA ALA A 493 -20.21 7.55 -8.26
C ALA A 493 -21.50 8.21 -8.76
N PHE A 494 -21.62 8.48 -10.07
CA PHE A 494 -22.71 9.30 -10.62
C PHE A 494 -23.81 8.51 -11.32
N LEU A 495 -23.52 7.36 -11.91
CA LEU A 495 -24.48 6.62 -12.74
C LEU A 495 -25.01 5.37 -12.07
N THR A 496 -24.20 4.66 -11.27
CA THR A 496 -24.63 3.42 -10.60
C THR A 496 -25.81 3.66 -9.65
N PRO A 497 -25.82 4.63 -8.71
CA PRO A 497 -26.96 4.84 -7.81
C PRO A 497 -28.31 5.05 -8.52
N PRO A 498 -28.44 5.97 -9.51
CA PRO A 498 -29.72 6.14 -10.19
C PRO A 498 -30.09 4.96 -11.10
N ILE A 499 -29.11 4.26 -11.69
CA ILE A 499 -29.39 3.03 -12.44
C ILE A 499 -29.95 1.96 -11.50
N ALA A 500 -29.35 1.79 -10.32
CA ALA A 500 -29.77 0.81 -9.34
C ALA A 500 -31.17 1.12 -8.81
N GLU A 501 -31.46 2.38 -8.47
CA GLU A 501 -32.79 2.83 -8.04
C GLU A 501 -33.88 2.50 -9.08
N ILE A 502 -33.59 2.70 -10.37
CA ILE A 502 -34.54 2.37 -11.44
C ILE A 502 -34.78 0.86 -11.52
N ILE A 503 -33.71 0.05 -11.45
CA ILE A 503 -33.83 -1.42 -11.53
C ILE A 503 -34.62 -1.95 -10.34
N LEU A 504 -34.29 -1.52 -9.12
CA LEU A 504 -34.93 -1.98 -7.88
C LEU A 504 -36.38 -1.52 -7.70
N ARG A 505 -36.85 -0.55 -8.51
CA ARG A 505 -38.27 -0.19 -8.57
C ARG A 505 -39.09 -1.05 -9.54
N ILE A 506 -38.42 -1.72 -10.48
CA ILE A 506 -39.08 -2.51 -11.53
C ILE A 506 -39.30 -3.95 -11.07
N PHE A 507 -38.33 -4.50 -10.36
CA PHE A 507 -38.40 -5.82 -9.73
C PHE A 507 -38.96 -5.69 -8.31
#